data_AF-A0A957IDQ2-F1
#
_entry.id   AF-A0A957IDQ2-F1
#
_cell.length_a   1.000
_cell.length_b   1.000
_cell.length_c   1.000
_cell.angle_alpha   90.00
_cell.angle_beta   90.00
_cell.angle_gamma   90.00
#
_symmetry.space_group_name_H-M   'P 1'
#
loop_
_entity.id
_entity.type
_entity.pdbx_description
1 polymer ?
#
loop_
_entity_poly.entity_id
_entity_poly.type
_entity_poly.pdbx_seq_one_letter_code
_entity_poly.pdbx_strand_id
1 'polypeptide(L)'
;MQTWTNGHIVVQAWQNIPDKLETLGLTLDDVMTQVWFVDGNGRLTGGAAAINASLASIWWFKPIALLYKLPGLRQLEDRVYRWVADNRYRLPGSTPQCAIPKEKTE
;
A
#
# COMPACT_ATOMS: atom_id res chain seq x y z
N MET A 1 -8.16 11.54 1.44
CA MET A 1 -8.10 10.12 1.86
C MET A 1 -8.58 9.90 3.30
N GLN A 2 -8.15 10.69 4.29
CA GLN A 2 -8.58 10.54 5.70
C GLN A 2 -10.09 10.71 5.95
N THR A 3 -10.81 11.50 5.13
CA THR A 3 -12.26 11.71 5.25
C THR A 3 -13.13 10.51 4.84
N TRP A 4 -12.54 9.49 4.18
CA TRP A 4 -13.30 8.39 3.56
C TRP A 4 -13.21 7.07 4.34
N THR A 5 -12.35 7.01 5.35
CA THR A 5 -12.08 5.82 6.17
C THR A 5 -12.67 5.93 7.59
N ASN A 6 -13.48 6.96 7.86
CA ASN A 6 -13.97 7.32 9.20
C ASN A 6 -12.85 7.42 10.25
N GLY A 7 -11.61 7.72 9.85
CA GLY A 7 -10.45 7.78 10.75
C GLY A 7 -9.92 6.42 11.24
N HIS A 8 -10.47 5.30 10.77
CA HIS A 8 -10.08 3.95 11.22
C HIS A 8 -8.89 3.35 10.48
N ILE A 9 -8.39 4.00 9.42
CA ILE A 9 -7.21 3.57 8.69
C ILE A 9 -6.15 4.67 8.81
N VAL A 10 -5.05 4.34 9.48
CA VAL A 10 -3.88 5.21 9.58
C VAL A 10 -2.87 4.79 8.51
N VAL A 11 -2.66 5.66 7.53
CA VAL A 11 -1.62 5.47 6.50
C VAL A 11 -0.35 6.14 7.00
N GLN A 12 0.73 5.37 7.13
CA GLN A 12 2.05 5.88 7.51
C GLN A 12 3.10 5.44 6.50
N ALA A 13 4.04 6.35 6.22
CA ALA A 13 5.25 6.03 5.49
C ALA A 13 6.15 5.15 6.38
N TRP A 14 6.72 4.08 5.83
CA TRP A 14 7.54 3.14 6.60
C TRP A 14 8.74 3.85 7.26
N GLN A 15 9.25 4.93 6.65
CA GLN A 15 10.34 5.76 7.16
C GLN A 15 10.04 6.37 8.53
N ASN A 16 8.76 6.59 8.86
CA ASN A 16 8.34 7.21 10.11
C ASN A 16 8.13 6.20 11.24
N ILE A 17 8.21 4.90 10.95
CA ILE A 17 7.89 3.81 11.90
C ILE A 17 8.89 2.64 11.84
N PRO A 18 10.22 2.87 11.88
CA PRO A 18 11.20 1.80 11.77
C PRO A 18 11.02 0.73 12.86
N ASP A 19 10.76 1.13 14.11
CA ASP A 19 10.59 0.20 15.25
C ASP A 19 9.38 -0.73 15.09
N LYS A 20 8.35 -0.28 14.36
CA LYS A 20 7.16 -1.10 14.09
C LYS A 20 7.43 -2.16 13.03
N LEU A 21 8.37 -1.94 12.11
CA LEU A 21 8.70 -2.93 11.08
C LEU A 21 9.24 -4.21 11.73
N GLU A 22 10.16 -4.07 12.69
CA GLU A 22 10.73 -5.19 13.44
C GLU A 22 9.64 -5.94 14.23
N THR A 23 8.74 -5.21 14.88
CA THR A 23 7.62 -5.79 15.64
C THR A 23 6.64 -6.56 14.74
N LEU A 24 6.49 -6.12 13.49
CA LEU A 24 5.64 -6.75 12.48
C LEU A 24 6.36 -7.85 11.69
N GLY A 25 7.65 -8.09 11.96
CA GLY A 25 8.47 -9.07 11.24
C GLY A 25 8.71 -8.71 9.76
N LEU A 26 8.61 -7.43 9.42
CA LEU A 26 8.84 -6.93 8.05
C LEU A 26 10.26 -6.43 7.90
N THR A 27 10.90 -6.77 6.78
CA THR A 27 12.21 -6.25 6.43
C THR A 27 12.11 -4.95 5.62
N LEU A 28 13.23 -4.24 5.49
CA LEU A 28 13.30 -3.05 4.62
C LEU A 28 12.96 -3.40 3.17
N ASP A 29 13.39 -4.56 2.69
CA ASP A 29 13.13 -5.01 1.32
C ASP A 29 11.62 -5.25 1.09
N ASP A 30 10.93 -5.81 2.07
CA ASP A 30 9.49 -6.08 2.01
C ASP A 30 8.67 -4.80 1.84
N VAL A 31 8.98 -3.76 2.62
CA VAL A 31 8.25 -2.48 2.59
C VAL A 31 8.65 -1.59 1.41
N MET A 32 9.85 -1.81 0.85
CA MET A 32 10.32 -1.15 -0.37
C MET A 32 9.74 -1.79 -1.63
N THR A 33 9.40 -3.09 -1.57
CA THR A 33 8.85 -3.84 -2.71
C THR A 33 7.35 -3.64 -2.85
N GLN A 34 6.59 -3.69 -1.75
CA GLN A 34 5.13 -3.63 -1.80
C GLN A 34 4.52 -2.94 -0.58
N VAL A 35 3.24 -2.59 -0.71
CA VAL A 35 2.45 -2.07 0.41
C VAL A 35 1.99 -3.20 1.33
N TRP A 36 1.89 -2.88 2.62
CA TRP A 36 1.42 -3.80 3.65
C TRP A 36 0.23 -3.20 4.40
N PHE A 37 -0.71 -4.06 4.78
CA PHE A 37 -1.85 -3.72 5.61
C PHE A 37 -1.85 -4.61 6.84
N VAL A 38 -2.05 -4.01 8.00
CA VAL A 38 -2.19 -4.69 9.28
C VAL A 38 -3.62 -4.49 9.74
N ASP A 39 -4.37 -5.59 9.90
CA ASP A 39 -5.74 -5.50 10.41
C ASP A 39 -5.79 -5.31 11.94
N GLY A 40 -6.98 -5.05 12.49
CA GLY A 40 -7.17 -4.83 13.93
C GLY A 40 -6.83 -6.05 14.81
N ASN A 41 -6.67 -7.24 14.20
CA ASN A 41 -6.25 -8.46 14.87
C ASN A 41 -4.74 -8.73 14.70
N GLY A 42 -4.00 -7.81 14.06
CA GLY A 42 -2.57 -7.92 13.81
C GLY A 42 -2.20 -8.76 12.59
N ARG A 43 -3.16 -9.15 11.75
CA ARG A 43 -2.87 -9.93 10.53
C ARG A 43 -2.25 -9.03 9.48
N LEU A 44 -1.09 -9.44 8.97
CA LEU A 44 -0.41 -8.80 7.85
C LEU A 44 -0.89 -9.36 6.51
N THR A 45 -1.22 -8.45 5.60
CA THR A 45 -1.43 -8.75 4.18
C THR A 45 -0.58 -7.82 3.33
N GLY A 46 -0.04 -8.33 2.22
CA GLY A 46 0.85 -7.59 1.32
C GLY A 46 0.25 -7.37 -0.07
N GLY A 47 0.77 -6.37 -0.79
CA GLY A 47 0.48 -6.13 -2.20
C GLY A 47 -1.00 -5.83 -2.50
N ALA A 48 -1.56 -6.44 -3.54
CA ALA A 48 -2.95 -6.23 -3.92
C ALA A 48 -3.93 -6.67 -2.81
N ALA A 49 -3.58 -7.70 -2.02
CA ALA A 49 -4.40 -8.12 -0.88
C ALA A 49 -4.43 -7.06 0.23
N ALA A 50 -3.35 -6.30 0.43
CA ALA A 50 -3.30 -5.18 1.36
C ALA A 50 -4.22 -4.03 0.92
N ILE A 51 -4.20 -3.73 -0.39
CA ILE A 51 -5.11 -2.73 -0.98
C ILE A 51 -6.56 -3.18 -0.83
N ASN A 52 -6.88 -4.44 -1.16
CA ASN A 52 -8.24 -4.95 -1.00
C ASN A 52 -8.71 -4.94 0.45
N ALA A 53 -7.83 -5.29 1.40
CA ALA A 53 -8.14 -5.24 2.83
C ALA A 53 -8.41 -3.80 3.31
N SER A 54 -7.60 -2.83 2.87
CA SER A 54 -7.82 -1.41 3.21
C SER A 54 -9.08 -0.83 2.55
N LEU A 55 -9.39 -1.23 1.30
CA LEU A 55 -10.62 -0.83 0.61
C LEU A 55 -11.87 -1.45 1.26
N ALA A 56 -11.77 -2.67 1.81
CA ALA A 56 -12.87 -3.31 2.52
C ALA A 56 -13.29 -2.52 3.78
N SER A 57 -12.39 -1.74 4.37
CA SER A 57 -12.68 -0.82 5.48
C SER A 57 -13.42 0.46 5.05
N ILE A 58 -13.62 0.68 3.75
CA ILE A 58 -14.34 1.83 3.20
C ILE A 58 -15.77 1.38 2.82
N TRP A 59 -16.79 1.83 3.56
CA TRP A 59 -18.16 1.32 3.41
C TRP A 59 -18.70 1.47 1.99
N TRP A 60 -18.49 2.61 1.32
CA TRP A 60 -19.04 2.89 -0.01
C TRP A 60 -18.34 2.15 -1.15
N PHE A 61 -17.22 1.46 -0.86
CA PHE A 61 -16.49 0.64 -1.82
C PHE A 61 -17.03 -0.79 -1.93
N LYS A 62 -17.95 -1.18 -1.03
CA LYS A 62 -18.65 -2.48 -1.03
C LYS A 62 -19.22 -2.93 -2.39
N PRO A 63 -19.86 -2.09 -3.23
CA PRO A 63 -20.34 -2.53 -4.55
C PRO A 63 -19.20 -2.87 -5.52
N ILE A 64 -18.06 -2.17 -5.43
CA ILE A 64 -16.87 -2.46 -6.25
C ILE A 64 -16.18 -3.74 -5.73
N ALA A 65 -16.11 -3.92 -4.42
CA ALA A 65 -15.62 -5.17 -3.81
C ALA A 65 -16.51 -6.40 -4.15
N LEU A 66 -17.77 -6.20 -4.52
CA LEU A 66 -18.64 -7.27 -5.00
C LEU A 66 -18.23 -7.73 -6.41
N LEU A 67 -17.79 -6.80 -7.27
CA LEU A 67 -17.24 -7.13 -8.59
C LEU A 67 -15.93 -7.93 -8.49
N TYR A 68 -15.15 -7.72 -7.42
CA TYR A 68 -13.93 -8.49 -7.09
C TYR A 68 -14.17 -9.98 -6.78
N LYS A 69 -15.41 -10.41 -6.52
CA LYS A 69 -15.73 -11.84 -6.27
C LYS A 69 -15.74 -12.69 -7.54
N LEU A 70 -15.52 -12.12 -8.72
CA LEU A 70 -15.44 -12.87 -9.97
C LEU A 70 -14.17 -13.74 -9.99
N PRO A 71 -14.29 -15.05 -10.29
CA PRO A 71 -13.12 -15.93 -10.40
C PRO A 71 -12.18 -15.43 -11.50
N GLY A 72 -10.89 -15.28 -11.17
CA GLY A 72 -9.85 -14.78 -12.08
C GLY A 72 -9.46 -13.31 -11.87
N LEU A 73 -10.30 -12.51 -11.20
CA LEU A 73 -10.00 -11.09 -10.98
C LEU A 73 -8.82 -10.89 -10.02
N ARG A 74 -8.68 -11.74 -8.99
CA ARG A 74 -7.51 -11.73 -8.08
C ARG A 74 -6.18 -11.81 -8.83
N GLN A 75 -6.09 -12.69 -9.83
CA GLN A 75 -4.86 -12.87 -10.61
C GLN A 75 -4.62 -11.67 -11.54
N LEU A 76 -5.69 -11.07 -12.06
CA LEU A 76 -5.62 -9.85 -12.85
C LEU A 76 -5.16 -8.67 -11.98
N GLU A 77 -5.71 -8.52 -10.78
CA GLU A 77 -5.30 -7.50 -9.80
C GLU A 77 -3.85 -7.66 -9.38
N ASP A 78 -3.43 -8.89 -9.05
CA ASP A 78 -2.02 -9.16 -8.70
C ASP A 78 -1.07 -8.82 -9.86
N ARG A 79 -1.52 -8.98 -11.12
CA ARG A 79 -0.74 -8.60 -12.31
C ARG A 79 -0.76 -7.09 -12.53
N VAL A 80 -1.91 -6.44 -12.43
CA VAL A 80 -2.06 -4.99 -12.58
C VAL A 80 -1.27 -4.29 -11.47
N TYR A 81 -1.37 -4.75 -10.23
CA TYR A 81 -0.62 -4.21 -9.10
C TYR A 81 0.88 -4.35 -9.32
N ARG A 82 1.37 -5.51 -9.76
CA ARG A 82 2.79 -5.68 -10.12
C ARG A 82 3.22 -4.71 -11.22
N TRP A 83 2.44 -4.58 -12.29
CA TRP A 83 2.73 -3.62 -13.35
C TRP A 83 2.78 -2.18 -12.84
N VAL A 84 1.85 -1.79 -11.96
CA VAL A 84 1.85 -0.48 -11.30
C VAL A 84 3.08 -0.31 -10.41
N ALA A 85 3.46 -1.33 -9.64
CA ALA A 85 4.63 -1.31 -8.77
C ALA A 85 5.93 -1.19 -9.58
N ASP A 86 6.06 -1.92 -10.68
CA ASP A 86 7.21 -1.84 -11.58
C ASP A 86 7.27 -0.48 -12.30
N ASN A 87 6.11 0.06 -12.68
CA ASN A 87 5.99 1.36 -13.34
C ASN A 87 5.84 2.54 -12.37
N ARG A 88 5.96 2.33 -11.05
CA ARG A 88 5.67 3.37 -10.03
C ARG A 88 6.51 4.64 -10.22
N TYR A 89 7.73 4.48 -10.74
CA TYR A 89 8.65 5.58 -11.04
C TYR A 89 8.22 6.45 -12.23
N ARG A 90 7.22 6.01 -13.01
CA ARG A 90 6.69 6.72 -14.18
C ARG A 90 5.31 7.34 -13.94
N LEU A 91 4.70 7.12 -12.78
CA LEU A 91 3.35 7.60 -12.49
C LEU A 91 3.38 9.06 -11.99
N PRO A 92 2.48 9.93 -12.48
CA PRO A 92 2.34 11.30 -12.00
C PRO A 92 1.86 11.23 -10.53
N GLY A 93 2.76 11.57 -9.61
CA GLY A 93 2.58 11.28 -8.17
C GLY A 93 3.87 10.89 -7.45
N SER A 94 4.98 10.65 -8.18
CA SER A 94 6.33 10.75 -7.60
C SER A 94 6.63 12.21 -7.25
N THR A 95 6.00 12.71 -6.20
CA THR A 95 6.13 14.10 -5.77
C THR A 95 7.60 14.41 -5.44
N PRO A 96 8.06 15.65 -5.70
CA PRO A 96 9.41 16.11 -5.39
C PRO A 96 9.77 16.02 -3.90
N GLN A 97 8.82 15.71 -3.02
CA GLN A 97 9.07 15.36 -1.61
C GLN A 97 10.01 14.16 -1.41
N CYS A 98 10.18 13.26 -2.39
CA CYS A 98 11.14 12.15 -2.33
C CYS A 98 12.46 12.43 -3.07
N ALA A 99 12.71 13.67 -3.51
CA ALA A 99 13.99 14.03 -4.12
C ALA A 99 15.10 14.06 -3.06
N ILE A 100 16.07 13.15 -3.16
CA ILE A 100 17.30 13.21 -2.35
C ILE A 100 18.08 14.47 -2.78
N PRO A 101 18.42 15.40 -1.87
CA PRO A 101 19.24 16.55 -2.21
C PRO A 101 20.53 16.08 -2.85
N LYS A 102 20.82 16.51 -4.09
CA LYS A 102 22.12 16.26 -4.69
C LYS A 102 23.15 17.07 -3.92
N GLU A 103 24.10 16.39 -3.29
CA GLU A 103 25.26 17.01 -2.68
C GLU A 103 25.96 17.87 -3.73
N LYS A 104 26.14 19.16 -3.44
CA LYS A 104 26.92 20.04 -4.31
C LYS A 104 28.38 19.64 -4.16
N THR A 105 28.90 18.91 -5.15
CA THR A 105 30.36 18.84 -5.34
C THR A 105 30.81 20.21 -5.83
N GLU A 106 31.62 20.84 -5.00
CA GLU A 106 32.32 22.12 -5.22
C GLU A 106 33.23 22.08 -6.46
#